data_AF-A0A1Z7ZXI2-F1
#
_entry.id   AF-A0A1Z7ZXI2-F1
#
_cell.length_a   1.000
_cell.length_b   1.000
_cell.length_c   1.000
_cell.angle_alpha   90.00
_cell.angle_beta   90.00
_cell.angle_gamma   90.00
#
_symmetry.space_group_name_H-M   'P 1'
#
loop_
_entity.id
_entity.type
_entity.pdbx_description
1 polymer ?
#
loop_
_entity_poly.entity_id
_entity_poly.type
_entity_poly.pdbx_seq_one_letter_code
_entity_poly.pdbx_strand_id
1 'polypeptide(L)'
;MLKMIASLFKSKIYLKRSLSYLIWVVLSLLFGVGYMRLLLGSAIKEPKTALSYLLSMFFYFGIFRVGLIIGGIIALLFILIDAFYLKKKLDNKTNLIRFIVLLIITMFVVVIHYTLEKVIDII
;
A
#
# COMPACT_ATOMS: atom_id res chain seq x y z
N MET A 1 -24.47 16.64 -28.77
CA MET A 1 -23.40 15.81 -29.38
C MET A 1 -22.01 16.07 -28.78
N LEU A 2 -21.51 17.32 -28.71
CA LEU A 2 -20.18 17.64 -28.14
C LEU A 2 -19.97 17.18 -26.68
N LYS A 3 -20.98 17.33 -25.80
CA LYS A 3 -20.92 16.88 -24.39
C LYS A 3 -20.75 15.36 -24.24
N MET A 4 -21.27 14.58 -25.19
CA MET A 4 -21.19 13.11 -25.19
C MET A 4 -19.80 12.63 -25.62
N ILE A 5 -19.20 13.29 -26.62
CA ILE A 5 -17.82 13.03 -27.05
C ILE A 5 -16.83 13.42 -25.95
N ALA A 6 -17.06 14.54 -25.27
CA ALA A 6 -16.24 14.96 -24.14
C ALA A 6 -16.33 13.99 -22.94
N SER A 7 -17.49 13.38 -22.66
CA SER A 7 -17.63 12.39 -21.57
C SER A 7 -16.90 11.08 -21.89
N LEU A 8 -16.93 10.63 -23.15
CA LEU A 8 -16.19 9.46 -23.63
C LEU A 8 -14.67 9.63 -23.50
N PHE A 9 -14.13 10.80 -23.88
CA PHE A 9 -12.70 11.10 -23.71
C PHE A 9 -12.30 11.23 -22.23
N LYS A 10 -13.16 11.84 -21.39
CA LYS A 10 -12.93 11.91 -19.93
C LYS A 10 -12.84 10.52 -19.32
N SER A 11 -13.80 9.64 -19.63
CA SER A 11 -13.86 8.25 -19.16
C SER A 11 -12.57 7.48 -19.43
N LYS A 12 -12.02 7.58 -20.66
CA LYS A 12 -10.77 6.92 -21.05
C LYS A 12 -9.56 7.37 -20.23
N ILE A 13 -9.49 8.66 -19.89
CA ILE A 13 -8.44 9.24 -19.05
C ILE A 13 -8.55 8.76 -17.60
N TYR A 14 -9.76 8.68 -17.05
CA TYR A 14 -9.99 8.12 -15.72
C TYR A 14 -9.62 6.64 -15.65
N LEU A 15 -9.97 5.86 -16.68
CA LEU A 15 -9.67 4.42 -16.77
C LEU A 15 -8.15 4.16 -16.82
N LYS A 16 -7.41 4.93 -17.63
CA LYS A 16 -5.93 4.82 -17.70
C LYS A 16 -5.30 5.11 -16.34
N ARG A 17 -5.83 6.10 -15.64
CA ARG A 17 -5.29 6.56 -14.36
C ARG A 17 -5.61 5.59 -13.22
N SER A 18 -6.82 5.02 -13.18
CA SER A 18 -7.16 3.97 -12.22
C SER A 18 -6.31 2.71 -12.44
N LEU A 19 -6.06 2.31 -13.69
CA LEU A 19 -5.16 1.20 -14.00
C LEU A 19 -3.74 1.46 -13.48
N SER A 20 -3.25 2.69 -13.63
CA SER A 20 -1.91 3.07 -13.14
C SER A 20 -1.82 2.96 -11.62
N TYR A 21 -2.82 3.42 -10.86
CA TYR A 21 -2.84 3.22 -9.40
C TYR A 21 -2.88 1.72 -9.05
N LEU A 22 -3.67 0.93 -9.76
CA LEU A 22 -3.76 -0.52 -9.55
C LEU A 22 -2.40 -1.21 -9.73
N ILE A 23 -1.67 -0.86 -10.80
CA ILE A 23 -0.31 -1.37 -11.06
C ILE A 23 0.63 -0.98 -9.91
N TRP A 24 0.61 0.27 -9.47
CA TRP A 24 1.44 0.74 -8.36
C TRP A 24 1.12 0.05 -7.04
N VAL A 25 -0.16 -0.23 -6.76
CA VAL A 25 -0.58 -0.99 -5.57
C VAL A 25 -0.06 -2.41 -5.62
N VAL A 26 -0.20 -3.10 -6.76
CA VAL A 26 0.31 -4.47 -6.93
C VAL A 26 1.84 -4.50 -6.75
N LEU A 27 2.57 -3.56 -7.37
CA LEU A 27 4.01 -3.42 -7.21
C LEU A 27 4.40 -3.21 -5.73
N SER A 28 3.72 -2.30 -5.03
CA SER A 28 3.96 -2.02 -3.61
C SER A 28 3.72 -3.26 -2.73
N LEU A 29 2.64 -3.99 -2.98
CA LEU A 29 2.35 -5.24 -2.26
C LEU A 29 3.41 -6.31 -2.52
N LEU A 30 3.88 -6.46 -3.76
CA LEU A 30 4.96 -7.38 -4.10
C LEU A 30 6.27 -7.00 -3.40
N PHE A 31 6.61 -5.71 -3.35
CA PHE A 31 7.78 -5.23 -2.62
C PHE A 31 7.65 -5.46 -1.11
N GLY A 32 6.49 -5.18 -0.52
CA GLY A 32 6.24 -5.42 0.91
C GLY A 32 6.34 -6.89 1.29
N VAL A 33 5.70 -7.78 0.53
CA VAL A 33 5.79 -9.23 0.74
C VAL A 33 7.21 -9.74 0.51
N GLY A 34 7.88 -9.25 -0.54
CA GLY A 34 9.28 -9.60 -0.83
C GLY A 34 10.24 -9.19 0.28
N TYR A 35 10.08 -7.97 0.80
CA TYR A 35 10.87 -7.45 1.93
C TYR A 35 10.68 -8.32 3.18
N MET A 36 9.43 -8.62 3.55
CA MET A 36 9.15 -9.49 4.69
C MET A 36 9.71 -10.90 4.49
N ARG A 37 9.71 -11.42 3.27
CA ARG A 37 10.30 -12.73 2.95
C ARG A 37 11.83 -12.72 3.08
N LEU A 38 12.50 -11.64 2.73
CA LEU A 38 13.95 -11.49 2.95
C LEU A 38 14.27 -11.33 4.44
N LEU A 39 13.48 -10.52 5.15
CA LEU A 39 13.65 -10.28 6.58
C LEU A 39 13.47 -11.58 7.39
N LEU A 40 12.36 -12.28 7.15
CA LEU A 40 11.96 -13.48 7.90
C LEU A 40 12.58 -14.78 7.37
N GLY A 41 13.06 -14.80 6.12
CA GLY A 41 13.77 -15.94 5.54
C GLY A 41 15.03 -16.32 6.32
N SER A 42 15.61 -15.38 7.07
CA SER A 42 16.73 -15.64 7.99
C SER A 42 16.29 -16.15 9.38
N ALA A 43 15.03 -15.91 9.77
CA ALA A 43 14.48 -16.24 11.08
C ALA A 43 13.88 -17.65 11.15
N ILE A 44 13.53 -18.25 10.00
CA ILE A 44 12.97 -19.61 9.93
C ILE A 44 14.11 -20.62 10.04
N LYS A 45 14.59 -20.83 11.27
CA LYS A 45 15.38 -22.02 11.60
C LYS A 45 14.49 -23.25 11.48
N GLU A 46 15.07 -24.40 11.11
CA GLU A 46 14.31 -25.64 11.02
C GLU A 46 13.46 -25.88 12.27
N PRO A 47 12.16 -26.15 12.13
CA PRO A 47 11.24 -26.25 13.25
C PRO A 47 11.61 -27.47 14.09
N LYS A 48 12.17 -27.23 15.28
CA LYS A 48 12.58 -28.29 16.22
C LYS A 48 11.40 -28.92 16.97
N THR A 49 10.23 -28.27 16.94
CA THR A 49 9.00 -28.70 17.64
C THR A 49 7.75 -28.39 16.83
N ALA A 50 6.66 -29.13 17.06
CA ALA A 50 5.36 -28.91 16.41
C ALA A 50 4.81 -27.48 16.62
N LEU A 51 5.11 -26.86 17.76
CA LEU A 51 4.72 -25.48 18.07
C LEU A 51 5.51 -24.46 17.24
N SER A 52 6.81 -24.68 17.03
CA SER A 52 7.62 -23.87 16.12
C SER A 52 7.19 -24.01 14.65
N TYR A 53 6.70 -25.19 14.26
CA TYR A 53 6.11 -25.41 12.94
C TYR A 53 4.81 -24.61 12.74
N LEU A 54 3.88 -24.67 13.72
CA LEU A 54 2.64 -23.89 13.68
C LEU A 54 2.90 -22.37 13.68
N LEU A 55 3.87 -21.89 14.48
CA LEU A 55 4.27 -20.47 14.46
C LEU A 55 4.83 -20.08 13.08
N SER A 56 5.71 -20.89 12.49
CA SER A 56 6.25 -20.61 11.16
C SER A 56 5.14 -20.52 10.11
N MET A 57 4.15 -21.41 10.19
CA MET A 57 2.98 -21.40 9.31
C MET A 57 2.14 -20.13 9.54
N PHE A 58 1.95 -19.72 10.80
CA PHE A 58 1.25 -18.48 11.16
C PHE A 58 1.98 -17.24 10.66
N PHE A 59 3.32 -17.18 10.72
CA PHE A 59 4.08 -16.08 10.13
C PHE A 59 3.93 -16.04 8.60
N TYR A 60 4.08 -17.18 7.91
CA TYR A 60 3.89 -17.25 6.46
C TYR A 60 2.48 -16.83 6.02
N PHE A 61 1.45 -17.32 6.71
CA PHE A 61 0.05 -17.01 6.39
C PHE A 61 -0.36 -15.61 6.88
N GLY A 62 0.20 -15.16 8.01
CA GLY A 62 -0.04 -13.87 8.63
C GLY A 62 0.48 -12.74 7.78
N ILE A 63 1.70 -12.85 7.24
CA ILE A 63 2.26 -11.85 6.30
C ILE A 63 1.33 -11.68 5.10
N PHE A 64 0.86 -12.78 4.51
CA PHE A 64 -0.04 -12.71 3.36
C PHE A 64 -1.40 -12.13 3.76
N ARG A 65 -2.04 -12.65 4.80
CA ARG A 65 -3.43 -12.29 5.13
C ARG A 65 -3.51 -10.92 5.79
N VAL A 66 -2.69 -10.65 6.80
CA VAL A 66 -2.68 -9.39 7.54
C VAL A 66 -2.01 -8.30 6.71
N GLY A 67 -0.89 -8.60 6.06
CA GLY A 67 -0.18 -7.65 5.19
C GLY A 67 -1.01 -7.21 3.98
N LEU A 68 -1.73 -8.13 3.31
CA LEU A 68 -2.64 -7.74 2.22
C LEU A 68 -3.82 -6.90 2.70
N ILE A 69 -4.42 -7.23 3.86
CA ILE A 69 -5.56 -6.49 4.39
C ILE A 69 -5.12 -5.07 4.78
N ILE A 70 -4.07 -4.93 5.58
CA ILE A 70 -3.57 -3.63 6.04
C ILE A 70 -3.03 -2.81 4.86
N GLY A 71 -2.21 -3.42 4.00
CA GLY A 71 -1.67 -2.77 2.80
C GLY A 71 -2.77 -2.32 1.84
N GLY A 72 -3.83 -3.13 1.68
CA GLY A 72 -5.01 -2.79 0.88
C GLY A 72 -5.80 -1.60 1.45
N ILE A 73 -6.02 -1.57 2.76
CA ILE A 73 -6.70 -0.44 3.44
C ILE A 73 -5.91 0.85 3.26
N ILE A 74 -4.59 0.80 3.47
CA ILE A 74 -3.71 1.97 3.29
C ILE A 74 -3.72 2.44 1.83
N ALA A 75 -3.59 1.53 0.88
CA ALA A 75 -3.65 1.84 -0.55
C ALA A 75 -4.98 2.53 -0.93
N LEU A 76 -6.10 2.03 -0.41
CA LEU A 76 -7.42 2.59 -0.65
C LEU A 76 -7.52 4.01 -0.08
N LEU A 77 -7.10 4.23 1.17
CA LEU A 77 -7.05 5.55 1.80
C LEU A 77 -6.19 6.53 0.98
N PHE A 78 -5.03 6.08 0.49
CA PHE A 78 -4.12 6.90 -0.31
C PHE A 78 -4.74 7.33 -1.64
N ILE A 79 -5.39 6.39 -2.34
CA ILE A 79 -6.11 6.68 -3.58
C ILE A 79 -7.26 7.67 -3.30
N LEU A 80 -7.99 7.49 -2.20
CA LEU A 80 -9.09 8.38 -1.83
C LEU A 80 -8.59 9.81 -1.60
N ILE A 81 -7.51 9.96 -0.83
CA ILE A 81 -6.90 11.25 -0.51
C ILE A 81 -6.37 11.93 -1.78
N ASP A 82 -5.64 11.23 -2.64
CA ASP A 82 -5.10 11.85 -3.86
C ASP A 82 -6.20 12.20 -4.88
N ALA A 83 -7.13 11.28 -5.12
CA ALA A 83 -8.16 11.42 -6.16
C ALA A 83 -9.26 12.43 -5.79
N PHE A 84 -9.71 12.45 -4.53
CA PHE A 84 -10.82 13.30 -4.08
C PHE A 84 -10.36 14.59 -3.38
N TYR A 85 -9.35 14.52 -2.51
CA TYR A 85 -8.96 15.66 -1.68
C TYR A 85 -7.89 16.52 -2.35
N LEU A 86 -6.72 15.97 -2.66
CA LEU A 86 -5.63 16.73 -3.29
C LEU A 86 -6.04 17.28 -4.65
N LYS A 87 -6.83 16.53 -5.43
CA LYS A 87 -7.26 16.97 -6.77
C LYS A 87 -8.19 18.17 -6.74
N LYS A 88 -9.04 18.28 -5.73
CA LYS A 88 -10.01 19.37 -5.60
C LYS A 88 -9.36 20.63 -5.05
N LYS A 89 -8.32 20.48 -4.22
CA LYS A 89 -7.70 21.57 -3.46
C LYS A 89 -6.43 22.12 -4.09
N LEU A 90 -5.70 21.34 -4.89
CA LEU A 90 -4.46 21.76 -5.55
C LEU A 90 -4.64 21.87 -7.07
N ASP A 91 -4.29 23.04 -7.60
CA ASP A 91 -4.38 23.36 -9.01
C ASP A 91 -3.35 22.54 -9.84
N ASN A 92 -3.64 22.27 -11.12
CA ASN A 92 -2.90 21.29 -11.95
C ASN A 92 -1.38 21.54 -12.08
N LYS A 93 -0.90 22.75 -11.76
CA LYS A 93 0.53 23.12 -11.80
C LYS A 93 1.32 22.68 -10.56
N THR A 94 0.66 22.14 -9.53
CA THR A 94 1.29 21.82 -8.23
C THR A 94 1.51 20.32 -8.00
N ASN A 95 1.86 19.57 -9.06
CA ASN A 95 2.21 18.14 -8.95
C ASN A 95 3.35 17.88 -7.95
N LEU A 96 4.31 18.82 -7.82
CA LEU A 96 5.38 18.74 -6.83
C LEU A 96 4.84 18.77 -5.40
N ILE A 97 3.90 19.67 -5.11
CA ILE A 97 3.31 19.81 -3.77
C ILE A 97 2.46 18.57 -3.43
N ARG A 98 1.72 18.04 -4.42
CA ARG A 98 0.98 16.78 -4.25
C ARG A 98 1.92 15.63 -3.89
N PHE A 99 3.04 15.51 -4.60
CA PHE A 99 4.05 14.50 -4.31
C PHE A 99 4.64 14.66 -2.89
N ILE A 100 4.96 15.88 -2.47
CA ILE A 100 5.47 16.17 -1.12
C ILE A 100 4.46 15.77 -0.04
N VAL A 101 3.18 16.11 -0.21
CA VAL A 101 2.12 15.73 0.74
C VAL A 101 1.99 14.21 0.84
N LEU A 102 2.03 13.50 -0.28
CA LEU A 102 1.99 12.03 -0.31
C LEU A 102 3.23 11.42 0.38
N LEU A 103 4.41 12.04 0.21
CA LEU A 103 5.64 11.64 0.90
C LEU A 103 5.52 11.80 2.42
N ILE A 104 4.98 12.93 2.89
CA ILE A 104 4.76 13.18 4.33
C ILE A 104 3.81 12.12 4.92
N ILE A 105 2.69 11.83 4.23
CA ILE A 105 1.74 10.79 4.67
C ILE A 105 2.43 9.43 4.74
N THR A 106 3.23 9.10 3.73
CA THR A 106 3.97 7.83 3.68
C THR A 106 4.93 7.71 4.86
N MET A 107 5.68 8.78 5.14
CA MET A 107 6.61 8.82 6.26
C MET A 107 5.89 8.65 7.61
N PHE A 108 4.71 9.27 7.76
CA PHE A 108 3.88 9.11 8.94
C PHE A 108 3.41 7.67 9.15
N VAL A 109 2.97 7.00 8.07
CA VAL A 109 2.56 5.58 8.12
C VAL A 109 3.75 4.68 8.48
N VAL A 110 4.93 4.93 7.93
CA VAL A 110 6.16 4.17 8.26
C VAL A 110 6.52 4.31 9.74
N VAL A 111 6.47 5.54 10.28
CA VAL A 111 6.76 5.80 11.69
C VAL A 111 5.76 5.09 12.60
N ILE A 112 4.45 5.17 12.28
CA ILE A 112 3.41 4.46 13.02
C ILE A 112 3.68 2.95 12.98
N HIS A 113 3.89 2.39 11.80
CA HIS A 113 4.11 0.95 11.65
C HIS A 113 5.33 0.47 12.45
N TYR A 114 6.45 1.19 12.35
CA TYR A 114 7.66 0.91 13.12
C TYR A 114 7.43 1.00 14.63
N THR A 115 6.67 2.01 15.08
CA THR A 115 6.36 2.18 16.50
C THR A 115 5.48 1.06 17.02
N LEU A 116 4.46 0.64 16.27
CA LEU A 116 3.60 -0.49 16.64
C LEU A 116 4.39 -1.81 16.72
N GLU A 117 5.30 -2.04 15.79
CA GLU A 117 6.18 -3.22 15.80
C GLU A 117 7.16 -3.18 16.99
N LYS A 118 7.89 -2.07 17.19
CA LYS A 118 9.00 -2.03 18.16
C LYS A 118 8.63 -1.62 19.58
N VAL A 119 7.56 -0.86 19.78
CA VAL A 119 7.20 -0.34 21.12
C VAL A 119 6.12 -1.19 21.77
N ILE A 120 5.20 -1.75 20.99
CA ILE A 120 4.03 -2.45 21.53
C ILE A 120 4.15 -3.97 21.39
N ASP A 121 5.13 -4.47 20.62
CA ASP A 121 5.40 -5.90 20.42
C ASP A 121 4.13 -6.68 20.01
N ILE A 122 3.24 -6.00 19.27
CA ILE A 122 1.95 -6.54 18.81
C ILE A 122 2.15 -7.42 17.56
N ILE A 123 3.27 -7.26 16.84
CA ILE A 123 3.59 -7.96 15.57
C ILE A 123 5.02 -8.51 15.63
#